data_AF-A0A357ANU5-F1
#
_entry.id   AF-A0A357ANU5-F1
#
_cell.length_a   1.000
_cell.length_b   1.000
_cell.length_c   1.000
_cell.angle_alpha   90.00
_cell.angle_beta   90.00
_cell.angle_gamma   90.00
#
_symmetry.space_group_name_H-M   'P 1'
#
loop_
_entity.id
_entity.type
_entity.pdbx_description
1 polymer ?
#
loop_
_entity_poly.entity_id
_entity_poly.type
_entity_poly.pdbx_seq_one_letter_code
_entity_poly.pdbx_strand_id
1 'polypeptide(L)'
;AAALITKAGNIYVGVCIDTASTLGMCAERNAIANMITNGEHEIDKLVAVVEDGSVGSPCGACREYMMQLSKDSGEIEILTDYENRKTVRLKELIPDWWGTSRYN
;
A
#
# COMPACT_ATOMS: atom_id res chain seq x y z
N ALA A 1 -10.06 3.72 -5.21
CA ALA A 1 -9.97 3.81 -3.73
C ALA A 1 -8.97 2.79 -3.22
N ALA A 2 -8.56 2.88 -1.95
CA ALA A 2 -7.74 1.87 -1.30
C ALA A 2 -8.17 1.72 0.16
N ALA A 3 -7.99 0.51 0.68
CA ALA A 3 -8.15 0.20 2.10
C ALA A 3 -6.93 -0.60 2.56
N LEU A 4 -6.48 -0.32 3.78
CA LEU A 4 -5.44 -1.08 4.45
C LEU A 4 -5.90 -1.44 5.86
N ILE A 5 -5.43 -2.58 6.36
CA ILE A 5 -5.55 -2.97 7.76
C ILE A 5 -4.15 -3.04 8.36
N THR A 6 -3.98 -2.47 9.54
CA THR A 6 -2.71 -2.45 10.25
C THR A 6 -2.48 -3.73 11.04
N LYS A 7 -1.25 -3.91 11.54
CA LYS A 7 -0.93 -5.00 12.49
C LYS A 7 -1.72 -4.90 13.81
N ALA A 8 -2.21 -3.71 14.17
CA ALA A 8 -3.10 -3.50 15.32
C ALA A 8 -4.58 -3.80 15.02
N GLY A 9 -4.94 -4.06 13.76
CA GLY A 9 -6.30 -4.39 13.34
C GLY A 9 -7.17 -3.20 12.95
N ASN A 10 -6.60 -1.98 12.88
CA ASN A 10 -7.33 -0.79 12.48
C ASN A 10 -7.37 -0.65 10.96
N ILE A 11 -8.51 -0.16 10.43
CA ILE A 11 -8.71 0.00 8.99
C ILE A 11 -8.62 1.48 8.63
N TYR A 12 -7.81 1.77 7.61
CA TYR A 12 -7.68 3.10 7.02
C TYR A 12 -8.00 3.05 5.54
N VAL A 13 -8.67 4.09 5.05
CA VAL A 13 -9.11 4.22 3.66
C VAL A 13 -8.59 5.48 3.01
N GLY A 14 -8.46 5.44 1.69
CA GLY A 14 -8.02 6.56 0.87
C GLY A 14 -8.62 6.55 -0.53
N VAL A 15 -8.62 7.70 -1.16
CA VAL A 15 -9.05 7.91 -2.55
C VAL A 15 -7.91 8.48 -3.38
N CYS A 16 -7.96 8.30 -4.70
CA CYS A 16 -7.00 8.99 -5.56
C CYS A 16 -7.35 10.47 -5.57
N ILE A 17 -6.34 11.33 -5.43
CA ILE A 17 -6.46 12.77 -5.65
C ILE A 17 -5.64 13.07 -6.89
N ASP A 18 -6.32 13.14 -8.03
CA ASP A 18 -5.70 13.55 -9.28
C ASP A 18 -5.66 15.06 -9.39
N THR A 19 -4.51 15.57 -9.79
CA THR A 19 -4.30 17.01 -9.98
C THR A 19 -3.77 17.26 -11.38
N ALA A 20 -3.81 18.51 -11.84
CA ALA A 20 -3.23 18.90 -13.13
C ALA A 20 -1.69 18.88 -13.15
N SER A 21 -1.03 18.44 -12.07
CA SER A 21 0.42 18.36 -11.94
C SER A 21 0.86 17.09 -11.21
N THR A 22 2.17 16.96 -10.97
CA THR A 22 2.79 15.81 -10.30
C THR A 22 2.49 15.71 -8.80
N LEU A 23 1.71 16.63 -8.25
CA LEU A 23 1.30 16.63 -6.83
C LEU A 23 0.17 15.63 -6.54
N GLY A 24 -0.37 14.98 -7.58
CA GLY A 24 -1.38 13.93 -7.43
C GLY A 24 -0.91 12.77 -6.55
N MET A 25 -1.85 12.18 -5.83
CA MET A 25 -1.58 11.12 -4.87
C MET A 25 -2.54 9.95 -5.04
N CYS A 26 -1.97 8.76 -5.22
CA CYS A 26 -2.75 7.52 -5.34
C CYS A 26 -3.49 7.21 -4.03
N ALA A 27 -4.54 6.40 -4.14
CA ALA A 27 -5.39 6.05 -3.02
C ALA A 27 -4.66 5.37 -1.86
N GLU A 28 -3.67 4.54 -2.17
CA GLU A 28 -2.84 3.82 -1.19
C GLU A 28 -2.05 4.81 -0.32
N ARG A 29 -1.38 5.78 -0.94
CA ARG A 29 -0.62 6.81 -0.21
C ARG A 29 -1.53 7.69 0.64
N ASN A 30 -2.74 8.00 0.17
CA ASN A 30 -3.75 8.70 0.96
C ASN A 30 -4.20 7.87 2.19
N ALA A 31 -4.48 6.58 2.02
CA ALA A 31 -4.83 5.69 3.13
C ALA A 31 -3.69 5.60 4.17
N ILE A 32 -2.45 5.52 3.69
CA ILE A 32 -1.26 5.48 4.56
C ILE A 32 -1.08 6.80 5.30
N ALA A 33 -1.28 7.96 4.66
CA ALA A 33 -1.19 9.25 5.35
C ALA A 33 -2.20 9.36 6.52
N ASN A 34 -3.41 8.81 6.33
CA ASN A 34 -4.41 8.72 7.39
C ASN A 34 -3.95 7.79 8.53
N MET A 35 -3.43 6.60 8.19
CA MET A 35 -2.85 5.66 9.16
C MET A 35 -1.75 6.31 10.01
N ILE A 36 -0.81 7.01 9.36
CA ILE A 36 0.32 7.70 10.03
C ILE A 36 -0.18 8.80 10.96
N THR A 37 -1.20 9.56 10.54
CA THR A 37 -1.82 10.59 11.39
C THR A 37 -2.42 10.02 12.67
N ASN A 38 -2.81 8.74 12.67
CA ASN A 38 -3.30 8.02 13.83
C ASN A 38 -2.20 7.25 14.60
N GLY A 39 -0.92 7.50 14.29
CA GLY A 39 0.23 6.95 15.02
C GLY A 39 0.63 5.53 14.62
N GLU A 40 0.08 4.99 13.52
CA GLU A 40 0.39 3.65 13.03
C GLU A 40 1.27 3.68 11.79
N HIS A 41 2.14 2.68 11.65
CA HIS A 41 3.09 2.59 10.53
C HIS A 41 3.27 1.17 9.98
N GLU A 42 2.66 0.17 10.60
CA GLU A 42 2.79 -1.24 10.18
C GLU A 42 1.49 -1.75 9.56
N ILE A 43 1.57 -2.03 8.26
CA ILE A 43 0.45 -2.53 7.46
C ILE A 43 0.49 -4.06 7.46
N ASP A 44 -0.66 -4.70 7.63
CA ASP A 44 -0.81 -6.15 7.45
C ASP A 44 -1.26 -6.48 6.02
N LYS A 45 -2.35 -5.86 5.57
CA LYS A 45 -2.93 -6.11 4.24
C LYS A 45 -3.39 -4.82 3.57
N LEU A 46 -3.36 -4.82 2.24
CA LEU A 46 -3.81 -3.70 1.42
C LEU A 46 -4.58 -4.18 0.19
N VAL A 47 -5.59 -3.40 -0.20
CA VAL A 47 -6.31 -3.54 -1.47
C VAL A 47 -6.48 -2.16 -2.11
N ALA A 48 -6.22 -2.09 -3.41
CA ALA A 48 -6.60 -0.96 -4.25
C ALA A 48 -7.74 -1.39 -5.17
N VAL A 49 -8.79 -0.60 -5.24
CA VAL A 49 -10.00 -0.86 -6.04
C VAL A 49 -10.14 0.25 -7.07
N VAL A 50 -10.30 -0.12 -8.34
CA VAL A 50 -10.51 0.82 -9.45
C VAL A 50 -12.02 1.01 -9.71
N GLU A 51 -12.36 1.92 -10.62
CA GLU A 51 -13.75 2.37 -10.83
C GLU A 51 -14.71 1.25 -11.25
N ASP A 52 -14.24 0.26 -12.00
CA ASP A 52 -15.04 -0.90 -12.43
C ASP A 52 -15.23 -1.97 -11.33
N GLY A 53 -14.72 -1.72 -10.12
CA GLY A 53 -14.81 -2.64 -8.98
C GLY A 53 -13.74 -3.74 -8.96
N SER A 54 -12.90 -3.84 -10.00
CA SER A 54 -11.75 -4.74 -9.97
C SER A 54 -10.66 -4.24 -9.03
N VAL A 55 -9.78 -5.17 -8.64
CA VAL A 55 -8.63 -4.86 -7.79
C VAL A 55 -7.39 -4.59 -8.64
N GLY A 56 -6.67 -3.53 -8.29
CA GLY A 56 -5.45 -3.11 -8.98
C GLY A 56 -4.21 -3.44 -8.17
N SER A 57 -3.11 -3.77 -8.86
CA SER A 57 -1.79 -3.79 -8.23
C SER A 57 -1.32 -2.35 -7.95
N PRO A 58 -0.77 -2.05 -6.76
CA PRO A 58 -0.25 -0.72 -6.44
C PRO A 58 0.80 -0.26 -7.46
N CYS A 59 0.84 1.04 -7.74
CA CYS A 59 1.84 1.61 -8.65
C CYS A 59 3.24 1.60 -8.02
N GLY A 60 4.29 1.78 -8.83
CA GLY A 60 5.68 1.75 -8.36
C GLY A 60 5.98 2.73 -7.22
N ALA A 61 5.41 3.95 -7.28
CA ALA A 61 5.58 4.94 -6.22
C ALA A 61 4.93 4.50 -4.89
N CYS A 62 3.77 3.84 -4.94
CA CYS A 62 3.11 3.31 -3.75
C CYS A 62 3.91 2.12 -3.17
N ARG A 63 4.44 1.24 -4.02
CA ARG A 63 5.29 0.11 -3.60
C ARG A 63 6.53 0.60 -2.86
N GLU A 64 7.26 1.55 -3.46
CA GLU A 64 8.46 2.14 -2.87
C GLU A 64 8.13 2.84 -1.54
N TYR A 65 7.04 3.60 -1.48
CA TYR A 65 6.61 4.27 -0.26
C TYR A 65 6.28 3.27 0.87
N MET A 66 5.54 2.20 0.57
CA MET A 66 5.20 1.17 1.55
C MET A 66 6.45 0.47 2.11
N MET A 67 7.44 0.15 1.27
CA MET A 67 8.69 -0.50 1.72
C MET A 67 9.46 0.33 2.77
N GLN A 68 9.26 1.65 2.80
CA GLN A 68 9.95 2.55 3.72
C GLN A 68 9.25 2.75 5.08
N LEU A 69 8.08 2.13 5.30
CA LEU A 69 7.30 2.32 6.53
C LEU A 69 7.85 1.50 7.72
N SER A 70 8.33 0.30 7.47
CA SER A 70 8.84 -0.65 8.47
C SER A 70 9.85 -1.61 7.83
N LYS A 71 10.73 -2.19 8.65
CA LYS A 71 11.61 -3.31 8.23
C LYS A 71 10.83 -4.51 7.71
N ASP A 72 9.59 -4.69 8.18
CA ASP A 72 8.72 -5.81 7.85
C ASP A 72 7.72 -5.47 6.72
N SER A 73 7.81 -4.29 6.12
CA SER A 73 6.93 -3.85 5.03
C SER A 73 6.91 -4.78 3.82
N GLY A 74 7.99 -5.53 3.59
CA GLY A 74 8.03 -6.54 2.52
C GLY A 74 6.97 -7.65 2.66
N GLU A 75 6.43 -7.85 3.87
CA GLU A 75 5.44 -8.88 4.20
C GLU A 75 3.98 -8.43 4.02
N ILE A 76 3.74 -7.17 3.63
CA ILE A 76 2.37 -6.68 3.38
C ILE A 76 1.70 -7.54 2.31
N GLU A 77 0.53 -8.09 2.63
CA GLU A 77 -0.29 -8.85 1.68
C GLU A 77 -1.13 -7.90 0.82
N ILE A 78 -0.99 -7.99 -0.49
CA ILE A 78 -1.70 -7.16 -1.46
C ILE A 78 -2.66 -8.02 -2.26
N LEU A 79 -3.94 -7.70 -2.21
CA LEU A 79 -4.95 -8.39 -3.02
C LEU A 79 -4.81 -7.96 -4.49
N THR A 80 -4.57 -8.95 -5.37
CA THR A 80 -4.34 -8.73 -6.82
C THR A 80 -5.40 -9.37 -7.71
N ASP A 81 -6.19 -10.28 -7.16
CA ASP A 81 -7.32 -10.89 -7.83
C ASP A 81 -8.42 -11.10 -6.80
N TYR A 82 -9.51 -10.36 -6.93
CA TYR A 82 -10.62 -10.41 -5.99
C TYR A 82 -11.35 -11.76 -6.09
N GLU A 83 -11.70 -12.19 -7.30
CA GLU A 83 -12.48 -13.41 -7.54
C GLU A 83 -11.80 -14.66 -6.98
N ASN A 84 -10.49 -14.80 -7.24
CA ASN A 84 -9.70 -15.93 -6.77
C ASN A 84 -9.08 -15.73 -5.38
N ARG A 85 -9.35 -14.58 -4.73
CA ARG A 85 -8.75 -14.18 -3.44
C ARG A 85 -7.21 -14.30 -3.45
N LYS A 86 -6.58 -13.99 -4.58
CA LYS A 86 -5.12 -14.12 -4.73
C LYS A 86 -4.41 -12.90 -4.18
N THR A 87 -3.55 -13.13 -3.19
CA THR A 87 -2.63 -12.13 -2.66
C THR A 87 -1.21 -12.36 -3.16
N VAL A 88 -0.42 -11.30 -3.12
CA VAL A 88 1.04 -11.31 -3.28
C VAL A 88 1.66 -10.52 -2.14
N ARG A 89 2.89 -10.83 -1.74
CA ARG A 89 3.62 -9.98 -0.80
C ARG A 89 4.25 -8.80 -1.51
N LEU A 90 4.37 -7.66 -0.82
CA LEU A 90 4.97 -6.46 -1.40
C LEU A 90 6.38 -6.71 -1.94
N LYS A 91 7.21 -7.49 -1.24
CA LYS A 91 8.56 -7.84 -1.69
C LYS A 91 8.61 -8.58 -3.04
N GLU A 92 7.54 -9.29 -3.41
CA GLU A 92 7.44 -9.97 -4.71
C GLU A 92 7.17 -8.98 -5.85
N LEU A 93 6.60 -7.81 -5.54
CA LEU A 93 6.33 -6.73 -6.49
C LEU A 93 7.49 -5.75 -6.67
N ILE A 94 8.51 -5.83 -5.79
CA ILE A 94 9.72 -5.00 -5.81
C ILE A 94 10.94 -5.84 -5.39
N PRO A 95 11.34 -6.83 -6.21
CA PRO A 95 12.49 -7.68 -5.90
C PRO A 95 13.78 -6.86 -5.76
N ASP A 96 14.71 -7.36 -4.96
CA ASP A 96 16.03 -6.75 -4.71
C ASP A 96 15.97 -5.27 -4.28
N TRP A 97 15.01 -4.96 -3.40
CA TRP A 97 14.80 -3.59 -2.94
C TRP A 97 16.05 -3.00 -2.25
N TRP A 98 16.54 -1.90 -2.82
CA TRP A 98 17.77 -1.21 -2.44
C TRP A 98 17.80 -0.70 -1.00
N GLY A 99 16.64 -0.40 -0.43
CA GLY A 99 16.50 0.23 0.89
C GLY A 99 16.74 -0.69 2.08
N THR A 100 17.05 -1.98 1.85
CA THR A 100 17.28 -2.97 2.92
C THR A 100 18.36 -2.53 3.91
N SER A 101 19.39 -1.81 3.44
CA SER A 101 20.48 -1.30 4.29
C SER A 101 20.05 -0.24 5.30
N ARG A 102 18.86 0.35 5.16
CA ARG A 102 18.33 1.39 6.06
C ARG A 102 17.90 0.85 7.43
N TYR A 103 17.74 -0.47 7.54
CA TYR A 103 17.25 -1.13 8.75
C TYR A 103 18.33 -1.97 9.47
N ASN A 104 19.59 -1.87 9.03
CA ASN A 104 20.75 -2.52 9.64
C ASN A 104 21.35 -1.71 10.78
#